data_AF-L0RE00-F1
#
_entry.id   AF-L0RE00-F1
#
_cell.length_a   1.000
_cell.length_b   1.000
_cell.length_c   1.000
_cell.angle_alpha   90.00
_cell.angle_beta   90.00
_cell.angle_gamma   90.00
#
_symmetry.space_group_name_H-M   'P 1'
#
loop_
_entity.id
_entity.type
_entity.pdbx_description
1 polymer ?
#
loop_
_entity_poly.entity_id
_entity_poly.type
_entity_poly.pdbx_seq_one_letter_code
_entity_poly.pdbx_strand_id
1 'polypeptide(L)' 'MFEISTETLTALYPFESKRTLRNYALFIEENLDWHEFGYSFLDYKGTKVIPEYSSSIPPKSICGHSGDK' A
#
# COMPACT_ATOMS: atom_id res chain seq x y z
N MET A 1 -3.51 -4.59 -18.08
CA MET A 1 -4.18 -4.31 -16.80
C MET A 1 -3.76 -5.41 -15.84
N PHE A 2 -3.01 -5.08 -14.79
CA PHE A 2 -2.62 -6.07 -13.78
C PHE A 2 -3.83 -6.29 -12.87
N GLU A 3 -4.58 -7.36 -13.12
CA GLU A 3 -5.69 -7.73 -12.26
C GLU A 3 -5.12 -8.47 -11.04
N ILE A 4 -5.01 -7.78 -9.90
CA ILE A 4 -4.58 -8.39 -8.65
C ILE A 4 -5.84 -8.94 -7.96
N SER A 5 -6.10 -10.23 -8.15
CA SER A 5 -7.25 -10.90 -7.53
C SER A 5 -7.09 -10.98 -6.01
N THR A 6 -8.21 -10.90 -5.29
CA THR A 6 -8.23 -11.04 -3.83
C THR A 6 -7.68 -12.41 -3.37
N GLU A 7 -7.79 -13.44 -4.20
CA GLU A 7 -7.17 -14.75 -3.95
C GLU A 7 -5.64 -14.67 -3.90
N THR A 8 -5.01 -13.96 -4.85
CA THR A 8 -3.56 -13.70 -4.86
C THR A 8 -3.13 -12.94 -3.61
N LEU A 9 -3.90 -11.91 -3.21
CA LEU A 9 -3.64 -11.17 -1.98
C LEU A 9 -3.78 -12.05 -0.73
N THR A 10 -4.72 -12.99 -0.72
CA THR A 10 -4.92 -13.92 0.40
C THR A 10 -3.77 -14.92 0.50
N ALA A 11 -3.19 -15.34 -0.64
CA ALA A 11 -1.99 -16.18 -0.65
C ALA A 11 -0.74 -15.43 -0.16
N LEU A 12 -0.62 -14.13 -0.48
CA LEU A 12 0.51 -13.30 -0.06
C LEU A 12 0.41 -12.82 1.39
N TYR A 13 -0.80 -12.55 1.87
CA TYR A 13 -1.08 -12.04 3.22
C TYR A 13 -2.09 -12.93 3.95
N PRO A 14 -1.75 -14.20 4.25
CA PRO A 14 -2.69 -15.17 4.78
C PRO A 14 -3.21 -14.84 6.19
N PHE A 15 -2.50 -13.99 6.93
CA PHE A 15 -2.87 -13.55 8.27
C PHE A 15 -3.81 -12.33 8.29
N GLU A 16 -4.07 -11.72 7.13
CA GLU A 16 -4.92 -10.55 7.03
C GLU A 16 -6.37 -10.95 6.78
N SER A 17 -7.29 -10.08 7.21
CA SER A 17 -8.70 -10.31 6.99
C SER A 17 -9.04 -10.17 5.50
N LYS A 18 -9.83 -11.10 4.96
CA LYS A 18 -10.35 -11.04 3.56
C LYS A 18 -10.99 -9.69 3.22
N ARG A 19 -11.65 -9.05 4.21
CA ARG A 19 -12.21 -7.70 4.08
C ARG A 19 -11.13 -6.64 3.82
N THR A 20 -10.02 -6.70 4.54
CA THR A 20 -8.88 -5.77 4.37
C THR A 20 -8.23 -5.96 3.00
N LEU A 21 -8.04 -7.20 2.58
CA LEU A 21 -7.48 -7.53 1.27
C LEU A 21 -8.39 -7.09 0.12
N ARG A 22 -9.71 -7.26 0.26
CA ARG A 22 -10.67 -6.73 -0.72
C ARG A 22 -10.64 -5.20 -0.81
N ASN A 23 -10.55 -4.52 0.32
CA ASN A 23 -10.44 -3.06 0.33
C ASN A 23 -9.12 -2.58 -0.28
N TYR A 24 -8.04 -3.34 -0.11
CA TYR A 24 -6.76 -3.05 -0.76
C TYR A 24 -6.84 -3.29 -2.28
N ALA A 25 -7.46 -4.39 -2.72
CA ALA A 25 -7.68 -4.68 -4.13
C ALA A 25 -8.43 -3.54 -4.84
N LEU A 26 -9.52 -3.05 -4.24
CA LEU A 26 -10.27 -1.91 -4.77
C LEU A 26 -9.39 -0.64 -4.83
N PHE A 27 -8.61 -0.39 -3.78
CA PHE A 27 -7.74 0.77 -3.72
C PHE A 27 -6.68 0.79 -4.83
N ILE A 28 -6.03 -0.34 -5.12
CA ILE A 28 -5.01 -0.43 -6.19
C ILE A 28 -5.62 -0.42 -7.59
N GLU A 29 -6.90 -0.79 -7.74
CA GLU A 29 -7.64 -0.58 -9.00
C GLU A 29 -7.89 0.91 -9.26
N GLU A 30 -8.14 1.70 -8.21
CA GLU A 30 -8.35 3.15 -8.29
C GLU A 30 -7.03 3.94 -8.35
N ASN A 31 -5.93 3.40 -7.82
CA ASN A 31 -4.62 4.05 -7.70
C ASN A 31 -3.55 3.15 -8.36
N LEU A 32 -3.56 3.10 -9.69
CA LEU A 32 -2.64 2.26 -10.47
C LEU A 32 -1.17 2.60 -10.25
N ASP A 33 -0.89 3.87 -9.95
CA ASP A 33 0.42 4.42 -9.64
C ASP A 33 0.98 3.90 -8.30
N TRP A 34 0.14 3.36 -7.41
CA TRP A 34 0.56 2.83 -6.12
C TRP A 34 1.66 1.77 -6.25
N HIS A 35 1.48 0.85 -7.19
CA HIS A 35 2.48 -0.17 -7.50
C HIS A 35 3.66 0.38 -8.30
N GLU A 36 3.45 1.39 -9.14
CA GLU A 36 4.55 2.05 -9.88
C GLU A 36 5.50 2.79 -8.94
N PHE A 37 5.00 3.33 -7.83
CA PHE A 37 5.80 3.92 -6.76
C PHE A 37 6.44 2.89 -5.81
N GLY A 38 6.17 1.59 -6.02
CA GLY A 38 6.72 0.52 -5.19
C GLY A 38 6.05 0.37 -3.82
N TYR A 39 4.86 0.94 -3.63
CA TYR A 39 4.12 0.80 -2.39
C TYR A 39 3.43 -0.57 -2.27
N SER A 40 3.36 -1.06 -1.04
CA SER A 40 2.85 -2.38 -0.70
C SER A 40 1.54 -2.30 0.10
N PHE A 41 1.01 -3.49 0.44
CA PHE A 41 -0.13 -3.61 1.34
C PHE A 41 0.17 -3.08 2.75
N LEU A 42 1.42 -3.18 3.22
CA LEU A 42 1.81 -2.66 4.54
C LEU A 42 1.75 -1.13 4.57
N ASP A 43 2.15 -0.48 3.48
CA ASP A 43 2.05 0.97 3.32
C ASP A 43 0.58 1.42 3.34
N TYR A 44 -0.30 0.67 2.66
CA TYR A 44 -1.74 0.91 2.69
C TYR A 44 -2.35 0.76 4.09
N LYS A 45 -1.87 -0.20 4.89
CA LYS A 45 -2.27 -0.30 6.30
C LYS A 45 -1.75 0.86 7.12
N GLY A 46 -0.51 1.31 6.87
CA GLY A 46 0.09 2.47 7.51
C GLY A 46 -0.68 3.77 7.24
N THR A 47 -1.10 3.99 5.99
CA THR A 47 -1.90 5.18 5.63
C THR A 47 -3.29 5.19 6.26
N LYS A 48 -3.88 4.03 6.56
CA LYS A 48 -5.15 3.95 7.31
C LYS A 48 -5.03 4.21 8.81
N VAL A 49 -3.84 4.03 9.38
CA VAL A 49 -3.57 4.29 10.80
C VAL A 49 -3.22 5.77 11.02
N ILE A 50 -2.80 6.48 9.97
CA ILE A 50 -2.45 7.90 10.02
C ILE A 50 -3.62 8.70 9.40
N PRO A 51 -4.50 9.33 10.20
CA PRO A 51 -5.64 10.10 9.68
C PRO A 51 -5.23 11.34 8.85
N GLU A 52 -3.94 11.69 8.78
CA GLU A 52 -3.42 12.82 8.00
C GLU A 52 -3.25 12.55 6.49
N TYR A 53 -3.47 11.32 6.00
CA TYR A 53 -3.30 11.01 4.57
C TYR A 53 -4.53 11.29 3.69
N SER A 54 -5.45 12.16 4.14
CA SER A 54 -6.63 12.54 3.35
C SER A 54 -6.42 13.79 2.49
N SER A 55 -5.25 14.43 2.51
CA SER A 55 -4.98 15.59 1.66
C SER A 55 -3.49 15.74 1.37
N SER A 56 -3.08 15.43 0.14
CA SER A 56 -1.91 16.03 -0.52
C SER A 56 -0.53 15.73 0.06
N ILE A 57 0.10 14.60 -0.27
CA ILE A 57 1.59 14.54 -0.30
C ILE A 57 2.09 13.69 -1.50
N PRO A 58 2.88 14.26 -2.44
CA PRO A 58 3.65 13.51 -3.42
C PRO A 58 4.83 12.78 -2.75
N PRO A 59 5.31 11.66 -3.30
CA PRO A 59 6.23 10.78 -2.62
C PRO A 59 7.59 11.46 -2.39
N LYS A 60 7.89 11.83 -1.14
CA LYS A 60 9.30 11.99 -0.74
C LYS A 60 9.85 10.61 -0.39
N SER A 61 10.58 10.06 -1.36
CA SER A 61 11.60 9.05 -1.14
C SER A 61 12.49 9.47 0.04
N ILE A 62 12.40 8.73 1.15
CA ILE A 62 13.45 8.71 2.18
C ILE A 62 13.71 7.27 2.61
N CYS A 63 14.43 6.54 1.75
CA CYS A 63 15.30 5.47 2.20
C CYS A 63 16.74 5.98 2.09
N GLY A 64 17.41 6.19 3.22
CA GLY A 64 18.82 6.58 3.21
C GLY A 64 19.41 7.07 4.52
N HIS A 65 19.41 6.19 5.53
CA HIS A 65 20.49 5.99 6.52
C HIS A 65 21.14 7.22 7.22
N SER A 66 20.97 7.27 8.54
CA SER A 66 21.85 7.98 9.47
C SER A 66 23.32 7.57 9.29
N GLY A 67 24.23 8.53 9.32
CA GLY A 67 25.67 8.32 9.30
C GLY A 67 26.42 9.58 9.70
N ASP A 68 26.57 9.74 11.01
CA ASP A 68 27.39 10.72 11.73
C ASP A 68 28.85 10.73 11.23
N LYS A 69 29.39 11.91 10.86
CA LYS A 69 30.64 12.52 11.38
C LYS A 69 31.04 13.79 10.64
#